data_AF-A0A971RY55-F1
#
_entry.id   AF-A0A971RY55-F1
#
_cell.length_a   1.000
_cell.length_b   1.000
_cell.length_c   1.000
_cell.angle_alpha   90.00
_cell.angle_beta   90.00
_cell.angle_gamma   90.00
#
_symmetry.space_group_name_H-M   'P 1'
#
loop_
_entity.id
_entity.type
_entity.pdbx_description
1 polymer ?
#
loop_
_entity_poly.entity_id
_entity_poly.type
_entity_poly.pdbx_seq_one_letter_code
_entity_poly.pdbx_strand_id
1 'polypeptide(L)' 'SVDKAAKGLIKNGEVNEQAKNMIEMAFRAYDPCFACATHTLNGKLPLIIRVYDNKGEKIMDLDW' A
#
# COMPACT_ATOMS: atom_id res chain seq x y z
N SER A 1 -5.96 -6.96 8.89
CA SER A 1 -4.56 -6.72 8.52
C SER A 1 -4.50 -6.36 7.06
N VAL A 2 -3.80 -5.27 6.72
CA VAL A 2 -3.64 -4.76 5.35
C VAL A 2 -3.04 -5.82 4.43
N ASP A 3 -2.13 -6.66 4.93
CA ASP A 3 -1.55 -7.80 4.21
C ASP A 3 -2.62 -8.80 3.73
N LYS A 4 -3.62 -9.11 4.57
CA LYS A 4 -4.72 -10.01 4.20
C LYS A 4 -5.62 -9.39 3.13
N ALA A 5 -5.88 -8.09 3.21
CA ALA A 5 -6.64 -7.38 2.19
C ALA A 5 -5.90 -7.41 0.84
N ALA A 6 -4.59 -7.12 0.83
CA ALA A 6 -3.77 -7.16 -0.38
C ALA A 6 -3.74 -8.55 -1.02
N LYS A 7 -3.48 -9.62 -0.25
CA LYS A 7 -3.50 -11.01 -0.75
C LYS A 7 -4.89 -11.47 -1.22
N GLY A 8 -5.94 -10.91 -0.64
CA GLY A 8 -7.33 -11.18 -1.02
C GLY A 8 -7.71 -10.55 -2.35
N LEU A 9 -7.24 -9.33 -2.61
CA LEU A 9 -7.67 -8.49 -3.73
C LEU A 9 -6.76 -8.57 -4.96
N ILE A 10 -5.45 -8.72 -4.77
CA ILE A 10 -4.49 -8.83 -5.88
C ILE A 10 -4.44 -10.30 -6.31
N LYS A 11 -4.80 -10.56 -7.57
CA LYS A 11 -4.78 -11.89 -8.19
C LYS A 11 -3.99 -11.82 -9.49
N ASN A 12 -3.21 -12.86 -9.79
CA ASN A 12 -2.42 -12.98 -11.01
C ASN A 12 -1.48 -11.79 -11.30
N GLY A 13 -1.08 -11.04 -10.27
CA GLY A 13 -0.26 -9.84 -10.43
C GLY A 13 -1.01 -8.63 -11.01
N GLU A 14 -2.33 -8.73 -11.21
CA GLU A 14 -3.15 -7.61 -11.66
C GLU A 14 -3.44 -6.68 -10.49
N VAL A 15 -2.92 -5.46 -10.57
CA VAL A 15 -3.11 -4.39 -9.58
C VAL A 15 -3.96 -3.29 -10.21
N ASN A 16 -5.27 -3.48 -10.19
CA ASN A 16 -6.23 -2.50 -10.70
C ASN A 16 -6.57 -1.42 -9.65
N GLU A 17 -7.16 -0.31 -10.11
CA GLU A 17 -7.53 0.81 -9.24
C GLU A 17 -8.57 0.43 -8.18
N GLN A 18 -9.48 -0.51 -8.48
CA GLN A 18 -10.44 -0.99 -7.48
C GLN A 18 -9.75 -1.71 -6.33
N ALA A 19 -8.76 -2.56 -6.62
CA ALA A 19 -7.98 -3.26 -5.60
C ALA A 19 -7.15 -2.27 -4.77
N LYS A 20 -6.53 -1.27 -5.41
CA LYS A 20 -5.78 -0.21 -4.69
C LYS A 20 -6.67 0.54 -3.71
N ASN A 21 -7.84 1.02 -4.16
CA ASN A 21 -8.79 1.74 -3.31
C ASN A 21 -9.26 0.90 -2.10
N MET A 22 -9.55 -0.39 -2.32
CA MET A 22 -9.98 -1.28 -1.25
C MET A 22 -8.86 -1.58 -0.24
N ILE A 23 -7.61 -1.68 -0.70
CA ILE A 23 -6.43 -1.83 0.18
C ILE A 23 -6.21 -0.55 1.00
N GLU A 24 -6.35 0.63 0.38
CA GLU A 24 -6.32 1.91 1.07
C GLU A 24 -7.40 2.01 2.16
N MET A 25 -8.63 1.58 1.87
CA MET A 25 -9.70 1.56 2.87
C MET A 25 -9.31 0.70 4.08
N ALA A 26 -8.72 -0.48 3.85
CA ALA A 26 -8.24 -1.35 4.92
C ALA A 26 -7.08 -0.72 5.72
N PHE A 27 -6.26 0.10 5.07
CA PHE A 27 -5.18 0.85 5.71
C PHE A 27 -5.70 2.03 6.55
N ARG A 28 -6.66 2.81 6.04
CA ARG A 28 -7.30 3.93 6.75
C ARG A 28 -7.96 3.50 8.07
N ALA A 29 -8.46 2.27 8.15
CA ALA A 29 -9.06 1.72 9.37
C ALA A 29 -8.07 1.61 10.55
N TYR A 30 -6.76 1.67 10.31
CA TYR A 30 -5.74 1.73 11.36
C TYR A 30 -5.53 3.14 11.93
N ASP A 31 -6.23 4.15 11.39
CA ASP A 31 -6.13 5.56 11.76
C ASP A 31 -4.69 6.06 12.00
N PRO A 32 -3.77 5.84 11.04
CA PRO A 32 -2.42 6.37 11.19
C PRO A 32 -2.49 7.90 11.13
N CYS A 33 -2.30 8.56 12.26
CA CYS A 33 -2.11 10.02 12.28
C CYS A 33 -0.78 10.34 11.59
N PHE A 34 -0.82 10.58 10.29
CA PHE A 34 0.38 10.90 9.53
C PHE A 34 0.98 12.23 9.93
N ALA A 35 0.17 13.24 10.26
CA ALA A 35 0.68 14.49 10.82
C ALA A 35 1.55 14.21 12.06
N CYS A 36 1.02 13.48 13.04
CA CYS A 36 1.73 13.10 14.26
C CYS A 36 2.98 12.24 13.98
N ALA A 37 2.89 11.33 13.00
CA ALA A 37 3.97 10.41 12.63
C ALA A 37 5.07 11.09 11.79
N THR A 38 4.77 12.18 11.09
CA THR A 38 5.68 12.86 10.14
C THR A 38 6.03 14.29 10.53
N HIS A 39 5.88 14.67 11.81
CA HIS A 39 6.37 15.96 12.35
C HIS A 39 7.85 16.28 12.04
N THR A 40 8.59 15.40 11.36
CA THR A 40 10.00 15.57 11.01
C THR A 40 10.38 15.61 9.52
N LEU A 41 9.53 15.28 8.54
CA LEU A 41 9.99 15.31 7.12
C LEU A 41 8.90 15.66 6.09
N ASN A 42 8.95 16.91 5.61
CA ASN A 42 8.65 17.34 4.23
C ASN A 42 7.20 17.24 3.70
N GLY A 43 6.21 16.93 4.55
CA GLY A 43 4.78 17.14 4.23
C GLY A 43 4.19 16.24 3.11
N LYS A 44 4.95 15.27 2.59
CA LYS A 44 4.44 14.23 1.70
C LYS A 44 4.14 12.97 2.50
N LEU A 45 3.13 12.23 2.09
CA LEU A 45 2.83 10.91 2.63
C LEU A 45 3.90 9.93 2.11
N PRO A 46 4.84 9.41 2.92
CA PRO A 46 5.90 8.55 2.40
C PRO A 46 5.40 7.10 2.31
N LEU A 47 4.32 6.87 1.57
CA LEU A 47 3.75 5.54 1.40
C LEU A 47 4.28 4.91 0.13
N ILE A 48 5.31 4.07 0.29
CA ILE A 48 5.95 3.36 -0.81
C ILE A 48 5.35 1.96 -0.88
N ILE A 49 4.68 1.63 -1.98
CA ILE A 49 4.15 0.28 -2.22
C ILE A 49 5.12 -0.44 -3.16
N ARG A 50 5.71 -1.55 -2.69
CA ARG A 50 6.59 -2.39 -3.49
C ARG A 50 5.91 -3.70 -3.84
N VAL A 51 5.81 -4.01 -5.12
CA VAL A 51 5.17 -5.23 -5.62
C VAL A 51 6.24 -6.26 -5.96
N TYR A 52 6.11 -7.46 -5.41
CA TYR A 52 7.00 -8.59 -5.66
C TYR A 52 6.23 -9.74 -6.29
N ASP A 53 6.89 -10.51 -7.16
CA ASP A 53 6.33 -11.72 -7.76
C ASP A 53 6.41 -12.92 -6.81
N ASN A 54 5.94 -14.09 -7.28
CA ASN A 54 5.97 -15.33 -6.50
C ASN A 54 7.38 -15.92 -6.29
N LYS A 55 8.40 -15.41 -6.98
CA LYS A 55 9.81 -15.76 -6.82
C LYS A 55 10.54 -14.77 -5.91
N GLY A 56 9.88 -13.71 -5.47
CA GLY A 56 10.46 -12.64 -4.66
C GLY A 56 11.17 -11.57 -5.47
N GLU A 57 11.05 -11.59 -6.80
CA GLU A 57 11.59 -10.56 -7.68
C GLU A 57 10.70 -9.31 -7.63
N LYS A 58 11.33 -8.14 -7.53
CA LYS A 58 10.61 -6.85 -7.46
C LYS A 58 10.06 -6.50 -8.84
N ILE A 59 8.74 -6.44 -8.97
CA ILE A 59 8.06 -6.08 -10.22
C ILE A 59 8.07 -4.56 -10.41
N MET A 60 7.67 -3.79 -9.39
CA MET A 60 7.58 -2.34 -9.47
C MET A 60 7.47 -1.68 -8.09
N ASP A 61 7.83 -0.39 -8.06
CA ASP A 61 7.56 0.52 -6.96
C ASP A 61 6.45 1.49 -7.39
N LEU A 62 5.43 1.66 -6.55
CA LEU A 62 4.37 2.64 -6.72
C LEU A 62 4.61 3.75 -5.69
N ASP A 63 4.95 4.92 -6.21
CA ASP A 63 4.95 6.16 -5.44
C ASP A 63 3.52 6.70 -5.42
N TRP A 64 3.02 7.00 -4.22
CA TRP A 64 1.67 7.51 -4.00
C TRP A 64 1.68 8.85 -3.28
#